data_AF-A0A259NC12-F1
#
_entry.id   AF-A0A259NC12-F1
#
_cell.length_a   1.000
_cell.length_b   1.000
_cell.length_c   1.000
_cell.angle_alpha   90.00
_cell.angle_beta   90.00
_cell.angle_gamma   90.00
#
_symmetry.space_group_name_H-M   'P 1'
#
loop_
_entity.id
_entity.type
_entity.pdbx_description
1 polymer ?
#
loop_
_entity_poly.entity_id
_entity_poly.type
_entity_poly.pdbx_seq_one_letter_code
_entity_poly.pdbx_strand_id
1 'polypeptide(L)'
;MAKEAVFNLKLEPELREGFMAAAQAAHRPASQIMRDLMRDFIRQQQQAKEHDEFVQRKVAVARASVEAGRGRSNDDVEAEFAARRAKTLGY
;
A
#
# COMPACT_ATOMS: atom_id res chain seq x y z
N MET A 1 -2.94 32.09 1.83
CA MET A 1 -2.62 31.72 0.43
C MET A 1 -1.31 30.94 0.45
N ALA A 2 -1.34 29.63 0.27
CA ALA A 2 -0.11 28.84 0.20
C ALA A 2 0.65 29.22 -1.08
N LYS A 3 1.94 29.54 -0.97
CA LYS A 3 2.77 29.86 -2.15
C LYS A 3 2.89 28.60 -3.03
N GLU A 4 2.55 28.73 -4.30
CA GLU A 4 2.83 27.70 -5.28
C GLU A 4 4.36 27.51 -5.37
N ALA A 5 4.82 26.29 -5.13
CA ALA A 5 6.23 25.94 -5.27
C ALA A 5 6.51 25.53 -6.71
N VAL A 6 7.54 26.12 -7.33
CA VAL A 6 7.99 25.76 -8.67
C VAL A 6 9.00 24.61 -8.56
N PHE A 7 8.72 23.49 -9.21
CA PHE A 7 9.61 22.34 -9.27
C PHE A 7 10.38 22.34 -10.59
N ASN A 8 11.70 22.51 -10.53
CA ASN A 8 12.58 22.42 -11.69
C ASN A 8 13.30 21.07 -11.67
N LEU A 9 13.13 20.28 -12.73
CA LEU A 9 13.74 18.96 -12.89
C LEU A 9 14.64 18.97 -14.13
N LYS A 10 15.81 18.32 -14.03
CA LYS A 10 16.64 18.00 -15.18
C LYS A 10 16.21 16.64 -15.72
N LEU A 11 15.85 16.61 -17.00
CA LEU A 11 15.43 15.41 -17.72
C LEU A 11 16.38 15.22 -18.89
N GLU A 12 16.67 13.96 -19.20
CA GLU A 12 17.30 13.61 -20.47
C GLU A 12 16.41 14.08 -21.63
N PRO A 13 16.99 14.61 -22.73
CA PRO A 13 16.21 15.17 -23.84
C PRO A 13 15.19 14.18 -24.40
N GLU A 14 15.58 12.92 -24.60
CA GLU A 14 14.75 11.84 -25.12
C GLU A 14 13.54 11.57 -24.22
N LEU A 15 13.76 11.53 -22.89
CA LEU A 15 12.69 11.33 -21.91
C LEU A 15 11.71 12.52 -21.90
N ARG A 16 12.23 13.74 -22.00
CA ARG A 16 11.39 14.95 -22.08
C ARG A 16 10.52 14.93 -23.33
N GLU A 17 11.10 14.63 -24.49
CA GLU A 17 10.37 14.59 -25.76
C GLU A 17 9.28 13.51 -25.75
N GLY A 18 9.63 12.30 -25.31
CA GLY A 18 8.67 11.21 -25.17
C GLY A 18 7.53 11.55 -24.22
N PHE A 19 7.83 12.16 -23.07
CA PHE A 19 6.81 12.59 -22.11
C PHE A 19 5.89 13.67 -22.68
N MET A 20 6.43 14.66 -23.38
CA MET A 20 5.64 15.73 -23.99
C MET A 20 4.73 15.20 -25.11
N ALA A 21 5.25 14.30 -25.95
CA ALA A 21 4.46 13.66 -27.00
C ALA A 21 3.31 12.83 -26.42
N ALA A 22 3.58 12.04 -25.37
CA ALA A 22 2.55 11.27 -24.68
C ALA A 22 1.49 12.16 -24.00
N ALA A 23 1.91 13.26 -23.36
CA ALA A 23 1.00 14.22 -22.74
C ALA A 23 0.09 14.89 -23.78
N GLN A 24 0.66 15.24 -24.95
CA GLN A 24 -0.09 15.81 -26.06
C GLN A 24 -1.10 14.82 -26.64
N ALA A 25 -0.69 13.57 -26.88
CA ALA A 25 -1.58 12.50 -27.35
C ALA A 25 -2.72 12.21 -26.37
N ALA A 26 -2.46 12.34 -25.07
CA ALA A 26 -3.47 12.24 -24.03
C ALA A 26 -4.34 13.50 -23.88
N HIS A 27 -4.04 14.59 -24.59
CA HIS A 27 -4.67 15.91 -24.43
C HIS A 27 -4.63 16.45 -22.99
N ARG A 28 -3.55 16.15 -22.26
CA ARG A 28 -3.39 16.54 -20.85
C ARG A 28 -2.15 17.41 -20.68
N PRO A 29 -2.22 18.49 -19.87
CA PRO A 29 -1.03 19.27 -19.55
C PRO A 29 0.02 18.42 -18.83
N ALA A 30 1.27 18.50 -19.28
CA ALA A 30 2.41 17.79 -18.67
C ALA A 30 2.52 18.04 -17.15
N SER A 31 2.29 19.28 -16.71
CA SER A 31 2.27 19.65 -15.29
C SER A 31 1.15 18.96 -14.51
N GLN A 32 -0.01 18.72 -15.12
CA GLN A 32 -1.10 17.98 -14.48
C GLN A 32 -0.70 16.51 -14.29
N ILE A 33 -0.13 15.89 -15.32
CA ILE A 33 0.32 14.50 -15.25
C ILE A 33 1.40 14.34 -14.16
N MET A 34 2.37 15.26 -14.10
CA MET A 34 3.39 15.24 -13.05
C MET A 34 2.80 15.36 -11.64
N ARG A 35 1.81 16.23 -11.44
CA ARG A 35 1.13 16.35 -10.14
C ARG A 35 0.41 15.06 -9.75
N ASP A 36 -0.24 14.40 -10.69
CA ASP A 36 -0.92 13.14 -10.43
C ASP A 36 0.09 12.03 -10.09
N LEU A 37 1.16 11.91 -10.87
CA LEU A 37 2.25 10.96 -10.58
C LEU A 37 2.87 11.19 -9.20
N MET A 38 3.08 12.44 -8.80
CA MET A 38 3.58 12.78 -7.46
C MET A 38 2.59 12.36 -6.36
N ARG A 39 1.29 12.61 -6.55
CA ARG A 39 0.26 12.19 -5.59
C ARG A 39 0.19 10.67 -5.48
N ASP A 40 0.30 9.98 -6.59
CA ASP A 40 0.25 8.52 -6.66
C ASP A 40 1.45 7.91 -5.95
N PHE A 41 2.64 8.46 -6.19
CA PHE A 41 3.86 8.08 -5.49
C PHE A 41 3.73 8.27 -3.97
N ILE A 42 3.25 9.43 -3.51
CA ILE A 42 3.04 9.69 -2.08
C ILE A 42 2.07 8.67 -1.47
N ARG A 43 0.94 8.38 -2.15
CA ARG A 43 -0.03 7.39 -1.67
C ARG A 43 0.59 6.00 -1.55
N GLN A 44 1.37 5.56 -2.55
CA GLN A 44 2.06 4.28 -2.51
C GLN A 44 3.06 4.19 -1.34
N GLN A 45 3.84 5.25 -1.11
CA GLN A 45 4.79 5.29 0.03
C GLN A 45 4.07 5.26 1.38
N GLN A 46 2.96 5.99 1.50
CA GLN A 46 2.16 6.01 2.71
C GLN A 46 1.54 4.63 2.99
N GLN A 47 0.99 3.96 1.97
CA GLN A 47 0.43 2.60 2.09
C GLN A 47 1.49 1.57 2.47
N ALA A 48 2.69 1.64 1.86
CA ALA A 48 3.79 0.75 2.23
C ALA A 48 4.18 0.93 3.69
N LYS A 49 4.30 2.18 4.15
CA LYS A 49 4.60 2.50 5.55
C LYS A 49 3.51 2.01 6.50
N GLU A 50 2.24 2.23 6.18
CA GLU A 50 1.11 1.77 6.97
C GLU A 50 1.06 0.25 7.06
N HIS A 51 1.34 -0.43 5.95
CA HIS A 51 1.45 -1.89 5.91
C HIS A 51 2.57 -2.39 6.82
N ASP A 52 3.76 -1.77 6.74
CA ASP A 52 4.90 -2.14 7.59
C ASP A 52 4.61 -1.90 9.08
N GLU A 53 4.01 -0.74 9.43
CA GLU A 53 3.60 -0.44 10.80
C GLU A 53 2.54 -1.43 11.32
N PHE A 54 1.58 -1.81 10.48
CA PHE A 54 0.58 -2.82 10.81
C PHE A 54 1.24 -4.18 11.08
N VAL A 55 2.14 -4.63 10.20
CA VAL A 55 2.86 -5.91 10.36
C VAL A 55 3.69 -5.89 11.64
N GLN A 56 4.44 -4.82 11.90
CA GLN A 56 5.24 -4.67 13.11
C GLN A 56 4.37 -4.77 14.37
N ARG A 57 3.23 -4.07 14.40
CA ARG A 57 2.29 -4.13 15.52
C ARG A 57 1.71 -5.53 15.70
N LYS A 58 1.30 -6.18 14.62
CA LYS A 58 0.76 -7.55 14.65
C LYS A 58 1.79 -8.54 15.20
N VAL A 59 3.05 -8.44 14.77
CA VAL A 59 4.15 -9.29 15.25
C VAL A 59 4.43 -9.04 16.73
N ALA A 60 4.47 -7.78 17.18
CA ALA A 60 4.68 -7.46 18.59
C ALA A 60 3.58 -8.05 19.49
N VAL A 61 2.30 -7.90 19.09
CA VAL A 61 1.16 -8.49 19.81
C VAL A 61 1.25 -10.02 19.82
N ALA A 62 1.58 -10.65 18.69
CA ALA A 62 1.71 -12.10 18.60
C ALA A 62 2.82 -12.63 19.53
N ARG A 63 3.99 -11.98 19.54
CA ARG A 63 5.11 -12.33 20.43
C ARG A 63 4.71 -12.23 21.90
N ALA A 64 4.10 -11.11 22.31
CA ALA A 64 3.61 -10.92 23.67
C ALA A 64 2.52 -11.95 24.06
N SER A 65 1.73 -12.43 23.10
CA SER A 65 0.74 -13.50 23.32
C SER A 65 1.40 -14.85 23.57
N VAL A 66 2.45 -15.17 22.80
CA VAL A 66 3.23 -16.40 22.97
C VAL A 66 3.98 -16.39 24.31
N GLU A 67 4.66 -15.28 24.64
CA GLU A 67 5.37 -15.11 25.91
C GLU A 67 4.43 -15.27 27.12
N ALA A 68 3.19 -14.80 26.99
CA ALA A 68 2.17 -14.95 28.03
C ALA A 68 1.44 -16.30 28.00
N GLY A 69 1.88 -17.27 27.19
CA GLY A 69 1.29 -18.61 27.12
C GLY A 69 -0.13 -18.67 26.53
N ARG A 70 -0.58 -17.61 25.85
CA ARG A 70 -1.93 -17.52 25.24
C ARG A 70 -1.99 -18.15 23.83
N GLY A 71 -1.03 -18.99 23.47
CA GLY A 71 -1.04 -19.74 22.23
C GLY A 71 -2.09 -20.86 22.26
N ARG A 72 -2.55 -21.30 21.09
CA ARG A 72 -3.42 -22.48 20.94
C ARG A 72 -2.68 -23.54 20.13
N SER A 73 -2.96 -24.82 20.40
CA SER A 73 -2.38 -25.90 19.61
C SER A 73 -2.97 -25.89 18.19
N ASN A 74 -2.23 -26.46 17.24
CA ASN A 74 -2.71 -26.60 15.87
C ASN A 74 -4.01 -27.44 15.82
N ASP A 75 -4.08 -28.49 16.62
CA ASP A 75 -5.22 -29.42 16.62
C ASP A 75 -6.50 -28.74 17.14
N ASP A 76 -6.38 -27.89 18.18
CA ASP A 76 -7.51 -27.10 18.69
C ASP A 76 -8.04 -26.10 17.65
N VAL A 77 -7.12 -25.51 16.87
CA VAL A 77 -7.46 -24.57 15.79
C VAL A 77 -8.18 -25.31 14.67
N GLU A 78 -7.66 -26.45 14.21
CA GLU A 78 -8.30 -27.23 13.14
C GLU A 78 -9.69 -27.74 13.53
N ALA A 79 -9.86 -28.21 14.76
CA ALA A 79 -11.17 -28.64 15.27
C ALA A 79 -12.18 -27.48 15.26
N GLU A 80 -11.78 -26.29 15.72
CA GLU A 80 -12.64 -25.11 15.73
C GLU A 80 -13.03 -24.66 14.31
N PHE A 81 -12.06 -24.60 13.39
CA PHE A 81 -12.34 -24.20 12.01
C PHE A 81 -13.14 -25.26 11.24
N ALA A 82 -12.96 -26.55 11.52
CA ALA A 82 -13.81 -27.60 10.98
C ALA A 82 -15.27 -27.44 11.42
N ALA A 83 -15.52 -27.18 12.72
CA ALA A 83 -16.86 -26.91 13.23
C ALA A 83 -17.48 -25.64 12.60
N ARG A 84 -16.70 -24.58 12.42
CA ARG A 84 -17.17 -23.36 11.73
C ARG A 84 -17.56 -23.63 10.28
N ARG A 85 -16.77 -24.41 9.54
CA ARG A 85 -17.06 -24.78 8.15
C ARG A 85 -18.30 -25.67 8.03
N ALA A 86 -18.48 -26.63 8.94
CA ALA A 86 -19.69 -27.46 8.97
C ALA A 86 -20.96 -26.62 9.16
N LYS A 87 -20.90 -25.61 10.04
CA LYS A 87 -22.01 -24.69 10.30
C LYS A 87 -22.38 -23.81 9.11
N THR A 88 -21.42 -23.37 8.31
CA THR A 88 -21.69 -22.62 7.07
C THR A 88 -22.14 -23.52 5.90
N LEU A 89 -21.83 -24.81 5.95
CA LEU A 89 -22.24 -25.80 4.95
C LEU A 89 -23.57 -26.50 5.28
N GLY A 90 -24.20 -26.19 6.41
CA GLY A 90 -25.59 -26.60 6.70
C GLY A 90 -25.76 -28.07 7.12
N TYR A 91 -24.84 -28.61 7.93
CA TYR A 91 -25.08 -29.82 8.73
C TYR A 91 -25.39 -29.46 10.18
#